data_AF-A0A519ZEN6-F1
#
_entry.id   AF-A0A519ZEN6-F1
#
_cell.length_a   1.000
_cell.length_b   1.000
_cell.length_c   1.000
_cell.angle_alpha   90.00
_cell.angle_beta   90.00
_cell.angle_gamma   90.00
#
_symmetry.space_group_name_H-M   'P 1'
#
loop_
_entity.id
_entity.type
_entity.pdbx_description
1 polymer ?
#
loop_
_entity_poly.entity_id
_entity_poly.type
_entity_poly.pdbx_seq_one_letter_code
_entity_poly.pdbx_strand_id
1 'polypeptide(L)' 'MTLRKHPPFRADHVGSFLRPAYLLEAREKKAKGEITAAQLREVEDRAITEIVKFQ' A
#
# COMPACT_ATOMS: atom_id res chain seq x y z
N MET A 1 30.16 -23.74 -8.86
CA MET A 1 29.53 -22.98 -7.76
C MET A 1 28.53 -22.02 -8.38
N THR A 2 27.26 -22.06 -7.98
CA THR A 2 26.23 -21.13 -8.48
C THR A 2 26.36 -19.77 -7.80
N LEU A 3 26.44 -18.70 -8.58
CA LEU A 3 26.44 -17.32 -8.08
C LEU A 3 25.13 -17.01 -7.34
N ARG A 4 25.22 -16.64 -6.06
CA ARG A 4 24.06 -16.17 -5.30
C ARG A 4 23.71 -14.74 -5.72
N LYS A 5 22.46 -14.49 -6.09
CA LYS A 5 21.93 -13.16 -6.45
C LYS A 5 21.65 -12.26 -5.23
N HIS A 6 21.65 -12.81 -4.01
CA HIS A 6 21.32 -12.08 -2.79
C HIS A 6 22.34 -12.33 -1.66
N PRO A 7 22.58 -11.32 -0.80
CA PRO A 7 23.42 -11.45 0.40
C PRO A 7 22.92 -12.57 1.34
N PRO A 8 23.77 -13.10 2.24
CA PRO A 8 23.39 -14.16 3.16
C PRO A 8 22.39 -13.72 4.26
N PHE A 9 22.09 -12.43 4.35
CA PHE A 9 21.13 -11.84 5.28
C PHE A 9 19.87 -11.34 4.55
N ARG A 10 18.72 -11.41 5.22
CA ARG A 10 17.44 -10.89 4.73
C ARG A 10 17.12 -9.56 5.38
N ALA A 11 16.60 -8.62 4.59
CA ALA A 11 16.09 -7.34 5.06
C ALA A 11 14.63 -7.23 4.61
N ASP A 12 13.72 -7.72 5.45
CA ASP A 12 12.30 -7.74 5.16
C ASP A 12 11.60 -6.53 5.82
N HIS A 13 10.64 -5.92 5.11
CA HIS A 13 9.76 -4.91 5.69
C HIS A 13 8.62 -5.61 6.43
N VAL A 14 8.50 -5.38 7.74
CA VAL A 14 7.43 -5.94 8.56
C VAL A 14 6.45 -4.85 8.97
N GLY A 15 5.15 -5.10 8.74
CA GLY A 15 4.07 -4.26 9.25
C GLY A 15 3.59 -3.19 8.25
N SER A 16 3.21 -2.05 8.79
CA SER A 16 2.51 -1.00 8.04
C SER A 16 3.48 -0.02 7.39
N PHE A 17 3.24 0.32 6.13
CA PHE A 17 3.78 1.54 5.53
C PHE A 17 2.97 2.77 5.94
N LEU A 18 3.51 3.95 5.68
CA LEU A 18 2.79 5.21 5.86
C LEU A 18 1.56 5.24 4.96
N ARG A 19 0.42 5.64 5.53
CA ARG A 19 -0.82 5.82 4.78
C ARG A 19 -0.75 7.17 4.06
N PRO A 20 -0.90 7.20 2.72
CA PRO A 20 -0.87 8.46 1.99
C PRO A 20 -2.10 9.32 2.33
N ALA A 21 -1.94 10.64 2.26
CA ALA A 21 -2.99 11.60 2.62
C ALA A 21 -4.31 11.35 1.88
N TYR A 22 -4.23 11.07 0.58
CA TYR A 22 -5.41 10.79 -0.24
C TYR A 22 -6.20 9.55 0.23
N LEU A 23 -5.53 8.56 0.83
CA LEU A 23 -6.19 7.36 1.35
C LEU A 23 -6.93 7.67 2.66
N LEU A 24 -6.33 8.52 3.50
CA LEU A 24 -6.97 8.98 4.74
C LEU A 24 -8.23 9.80 4.42
N GLU A 25 -8.13 10.75 3.48
CA GLU A 25 -9.26 11.54 3.01
C GLU A 25 -10.38 10.67 2.43
N ALA A 26 -10.05 9.66 1.61
CA ALA A 26 -11.06 8.75 1.07
C ALA A 26 -11.78 7.97 2.17
N ARG A 27 -11.07 7.55 3.22
CA ARG A 27 -11.68 6.88 4.39
C ARG A 27 -12.61 7.81 5.15
N GLU A 28 -12.23 9.07 5.33
CA GLU A 28 -13.09 10.09 5.94
C GLU A 28 -14.36 10.33 5.11
N LYS A 29 -14.22 10.47 3.79
CA LYS A 29 -15.36 10.62 2.86
C LYS A 29 -16.30 9.42 2.91
N LYS A 30 -15.75 8.20 2.96
CA LYS A 30 -16.55 6.97 3.10
C LYS A 30 -17.28 6.91 4.44
N ALA A 31 -16.64 7.35 5.53
CA ALA A 31 -17.27 7.43 6.85
C ALA A 31 -18.42 8.45 6.89
N LYS A 32 -18.33 9.53 6.10
CA LYS A 32 -19.40 10.52 5.91
C LYS A 32 -20.49 10.09 4.91
N GLY A 33 -20.30 8.96 4.21
CA GLY A 33 -21.22 8.49 3.17
C GLY A 33 -21.11 9.25 1.83
N GLU A 34 -20.05 10.05 1.64
CA GLU A 34 -19.83 10.86 0.45
C GLU A 34 -19.32 10.03 -0.75
N ILE A 35 -18.71 8.87 -0.48
CA ILE A 35 -18.27 7.91 -1.50
C ILE A 35 -18.77 6.51 -1.17
N THR A 36 -18.96 5.72 -2.22
CA THR A 36 -19.32 4.31 -2.10
C THR A 36 -18.13 3.46 -1.65
N ALA A 37 -18.41 2.25 -1.17
CA ALA A 37 -17.36 1.29 -0.84
C ALA A 37 -16.48 0.93 -2.06
N ALA A 38 -17.05 0.90 -3.27
CA ALA A 38 -16.32 0.63 -4.51
C ALA A 38 -15.31 1.76 -4.81
N GLN A 39 -15.72 3.02 -4.66
CA GLN A 39 -14.84 4.17 -4.85
C GLN A 39 -13.70 4.20 -3.81
N LEU A 40 -13.97 3.86 -2.54
CA LEU A 40 -12.90 3.72 -1.55
C LEU A 40 -11.93 2.60 -1.95
N ARG A 41 -12.45 1.49 -2.48
CA ARG A 41 -11.64 0.35 -2.89
C ARG A 41 -10.66 0.71 -4.00
N GLU A 42 -11.08 1.49 -5.00
CA GLU A 42 -10.19 1.97 -6.06
C GLU A 42 -9.01 2.80 -5.51
N VAL A 43 -9.27 3.64 -4.50
CA VAL A 43 -8.22 4.43 -3.83
C VAL A 43 -7.27 3.53 -3.03
N GLU A 44 -7.80 2.51 -2.36
CA GLU A 44 -6.99 1.50 -1.66
C GLU A 44 -6.11 0.70 -2.62
N ASP A 45 -6.66 0.24 -3.74
CA ASP A 45 -5.93 -0.53 -4.75
C ASP A 45 -4.82 0.31 -5.41
N ARG A 46 -5.06 1.62 -5.60
CA ARG A 46 -4.00 2.56 -6.02
C ARG A 46 -2.86 2.61 -5.00
N ALA A 47 -3.14 2.79 -3.72
CA ALA A 47 -2.12 2.86 -2.68
C ALA A 47 -1.31 1.55 -2.56
N ILE A 48 -1.98 0.41 -2.70
CA ILE A 48 -1.32 -0.90 -2.72
C ILE A 48 -0.40 -1.00 -3.94
N THR A 49 -0.87 -0.61 -5.12
CA THR A 49 -0.08 -0.65 -6.36
C THR A 49 1.17 0.22 -6.26
N GLU A 50 1.06 1.40 -5.65
CA GLU A 50 2.21 2.30 -5.41
C GLU A 50 3.25 1.64 -4.49
N ILE A 51 2.84 0.98 -3.41
CA ILE A 51 3.75 0.26 -2.50
C ILE A 51 4.37 -0.98 -3.14
N VAL A 52 3.61 -1.73 -3.94
CA VAL A 52 4.15 -2.89 -4.67
C VAL A 52 5.21 -2.46 -5.68
N LYS A 53 5.05 -1.30 -6.33
CA LYS A 53 6.07 -0.73 -7.25
C LYS A 53 7.31 -0.21 -6.52
N PHE A 54 7.18 0.19 -5.27
CA PHE A 54 8.29 0.70 -4.45
C PHE A 54 9.20 -0.42 -3.92
N GLN A 55 8.65 -1.61 -3.69
CA GLN A 55 9.40 -2.81 -3.27
C GLN A 55 10.11 -3.48 -4.44
#